data_AF-A0A9X1ZDD1-F1
#
_entry.id   AF-A0A9X1ZDD1-F1
#
_cell.length_a   1.000
_cell.length_b   1.000
_cell.length_c   1.000
_cell.angle_alpha   90.00
_cell.angle_beta   90.00
_cell.angle_gamma   90.00
#
_symmetry.space_group_name_H-M   'P 1'
#
loop_
_entity.id
_entity.type
_entity.pdbx_description
1 polymer ?
#
loop_
_entity_poly.entity_id
_entity_poly.type
_entity_poly.pdbx_seq_one_letter_code
_entity_poly.pdbx_strand_id
1 'polypeptide(L)'
;MSDRSYFGEVLINIRVLSFALFTALKNLLWPMLIIGTPAIYFGFKSTWYNQIGLFLILTLIILVPYFVVCLIMNRFSLSSPDESEKFYNLSDKEKGKVIGDELSGWW
;
A
#
# COMPACT_ATOMS: atom_id res chain seq x y z
N MET A 1 25.42 -8.26 15.77
CA MET A 1 24.29 -7.66 15.05
C MET A 1 23.96 -8.58 13.90
N SER A 2 22.80 -9.24 13.91
CA SER A 2 22.39 -10.01 12.73
C SER A 2 21.99 -9.02 11.65
N ASP A 3 22.63 -9.06 10.49
CA ASP A 3 22.19 -8.39 9.27
C ASP A 3 20.81 -8.95 8.84
N ARG A 4 19.74 -8.55 9.54
CA ARG A 4 18.39 -8.86 9.10
C ARG A 4 18.14 -8.00 7.86
N SER A 5 18.19 -8.65 6.72
CA SER A 5 18.05 -7.99 5.43
C SER A 5 16.58 -7.66 5.17
N TYR A 6 16.27 -6.38 4.96
CA TYR A 6 14.96 -5.90 4.50
C TYR A 6 14.46 -6.70 3.29
N PHE A 7 15.37 -7.10 2.40
CA PHE A 7 15.04 -7.88 1.23
C PHE A 7 14.45 -9.26 1.58
N GLY A 8 15.03 -9.96 2.55
CA GLY A 8 14.55 -11.29 2.97
C GLY A 8 13.30 -11.22 3.84
N GLU A 9 13.27 -10.30 4.80
CA GLU A 9 12.20 -10.17 5.80
C GLU A 9 10.92 -9.53 5.22
N VAL A 10 11.06 -8.68 4.20
CA VAL A 10 9.94 -7.91 3.62
C VAL A 10 9.71 -8.29 2.16
N LEU A 11 10.69 -8.06 1.27
CA LEU A 11 10.48 -8.14 -0.18
C LEU A 11 10.32 -9.58 -0.73
N ILE A 12 10.85 -10.58 -0.03
CA ILE A 12 10.65 -12.00 -0.37
C ILE A 12 9.52 -12.62 0.47
N ASN A 13 9.19 -12.02 1.62
CA ASN A 13 8.17 -12.56 2.51
C ASN A 13 6.76 -12.24 1.98
N ILE A 14 6.15 -13.22 1.31
CA ILE A 14 4.82 -13.09 0.71
C ILE A 14 3.72 -12.77 1.72
N ARG A 15 3.87 -13.18 2.99
CA ARG A 15 2.91 -12.83 4.05
C ARG A 15 2.99 -11.34 4.36
N VAL A 16 4.19 -10.81 4.56
CA VAL A 16 4.40 -9.37 4.81
C VAL A 16 3.89 -8.54 3.62
N LEU A 17 4.27 -8.93 2.39
CA LEU A 17 3.83 -8.23 1.18
C LEU A 17 2.31 -8.26 0.99
N SER A 18 1.65 -9.39 1.23
CA SER A 18 0.19 -9.48 1.11
C SER A 18 -0.51 -8.61 2.15
N PHE A 19 -0.09 -8.65 3.42
CA PHE A 19 -0.65 -7.78 4.45
C PHE A 19 -0.39 -6.29 4.16
N ALA A 20 0.80 -5.95 3.64
CA ALA A 20 1.12 -4.60 3.22
C ALA A 20 0.23 -4.13 2.07
N LEU A 21 0.05 -4.97 1.04
CA LEU A 21 -0.80 -4.67 -0.10
C LEU A 21 -2.26 -4.50 0.30
N PHE A 22 -2.79 -5.37 1.16
CA PHE A 22 -4.17 -5.24 1.65
C PHE A 22 -4.38 -3.97 2.47
N THR A 23 -3.40 -3.61 3.31
CA THR A 23 -3.47 -2.39 4.12
C THR A 23 -3.39 -1.16 3.22
N ALA A 24 -2.43 -1.12 2.29
CA ALA A 24 -2.29 -0.07 1.30
C ALA A 24 -3.55 0.09 0.43
N LEU A 25 -4.12 -1.03 -0.05
CA LEU A 25 -5.37 -1.04 -0.80
C LEU A 25 -6.51 -0.45 0.02
N LYS A 26 -6.68 -0.87 1.28
CA LYS A 26 -7.75 -0.35 2.15
C LYS A 26 -7.63 1.17 2.33
N ASN A 27 -6.42 1.65 2.57
CA ASN A 27 -6.13 3.08 2.75
C ASN A 27 -6.41 3.87 1.46
N LEU A 28 -6.08 3.31 0.30
CA LEU A 28 -6.35 3.93 -1.01
C LEU A 28 -7.82 3.81 -1.45
N LEU A 29 -8.53 2.75 -1.06
CA LEU A 29 -9.89 2.50 -1.53
C LEU A 29 -10.86 3.58 -1.07
N TRP A 30 -10.69 4.08 0.14
CA TRP A 30 -11.55 5.10 0.72
C TRP A 30 -11.56 6.41 -0.10
N PRO A 31 -10.41 7.07 -0.37
CA PRO A 31 -10.40 8.25 -1.23
C PRO A 31 -10.85 7.94 -2.66
N MET A 32 -10.54 6.75 -3.18
CA MET A 32 -11.01 6.33 -4.51
C MET A 32 -12.53 6.17 -4.58
N LEU A 33 -13.18 5.66 -3.53
CA LEU A 33 -14.64 5.55 -3.49
C LEU A 33 -15.31 6.91 -3.32
N ILE A 34 -14.74 7.81 -2.51
CA ILE A 34 -15.31 9.15 -2.28
C ILE A 34 -15.15 10.05 -3.50
N ILE A 35 -13.97 10.04 -4.13
CA ILE A 35 -13.62 10.98 -5.19
C ILE A 35 -13.75 10.33 -6.57
N GLY A 36 -13.17 9.13 -6.72
CA GLY A 36 -13.11 8.41 -7.98
C GLY A 36 -14.47 7.91 -8.46
N THR A 37 -15.33 7.40 -7.57
CA THR A 37 -16.66 6.89 -7.97
C THR A 37 -17.56 8.00 -8.53
N PRO A 38 -17.76 9.17 -7.87
CA PRO A 38 -18.52 10.26 -8.46
C PRO A 38 -17.88 10.81 -9.74
N ALA A 39 -16.55 10.95 -9.79
CA ALA A 39 -15.86 11.43 -10.98
C ALA A 39 -16.12 10.56 -12.21
N ILE A 40 -16.13 9.23 -12.04
CA ILE A 40 -16.42 8.31 -13.15
C ILE A 40 -17.90 8.31 -13.49
N TYR A 41 -18.77 8.26 -12.49
CA TYR A 41 -20.22 8.19 -12.69
C TYR A 41 -20.78 9.44 -13.40
N PHE A 42 -20.35 10.63 -12.98
CA PHE A 42 -20.79 11.89 -13.57
C PHE A 42 -19.96 12.33 -14.77
N GLY A 43 -18.67 11.98 -14.82
CA GLY A 43 -17.74 12.43 -15.86
C GLY A 43 -17.79 11.62 -17.15
N PHE A 44 -18.17 10.34 -17.10
CA PHE A 44 -18.19 9.46 -18.27
C PHE A 44 -19.60 8.93 -18.54
N LYS A 45 -20.22 9.39 -19.63
CA LYS A 45 -21.44 8.77 -20.17
C LYS A 45 -21.07 7.46 -20.88
N SER A 46 -21.03 6.38 -20.11
CA SER A 46 -20.87 5.01 -20.61
C SER A 46 -21.83 4.07 -19.89
N THR A 47 -21.84 2.81 -20.30
CA THR A 47 -22.58 1.77 -19.58
C THR A 47 -21.94 1.49 -18.22
N TRP A 48 -22.77 1.02 -17.27
CA TRP A 48 -22.33 0.77 -15.90
C TRP A 48 -21.14 -0.20 -15.81
N TYR A 49 -21.10 -1.22 -16.67
CA TYR A 49 -19.98 -2.18 -16.72
C TYR A 49 -18.67 -1.55 -17.20
N ASN A 50 -18.72 -0.61 -18.15
CA ASN A 50 -17.54 0.14 -18.59
C ASN A 50 -17.05 1.11 -17.52
N GLN A 51 -17.96 1.75 -16.78
CA GLN A 51 -17.62 2.62 -15.65
C GLN A 51 -16.92 1.86 -14.53
N ILE A 52 -17.41 0.65 -14.18
CA ILE A 52 -16.74 -0.22 -13.22
C ILE A 52 -15.36 -0.65 -13.73
N GLY A 53 -15.26 -1.05 -15.01
CA GLY A 53 -13.99 -1.39 -15.62
C GLY A 53 -12.97 -0.26 -15.54
N LEU A 54 -13.38 0.96 -15.87
CA LEU A 54 -12.54 2.17 -15.76
C LEU A 54 -12.11 2.42 -14.31
N PHE A 55 -13.02 2.29 -13.34
CA PHE A 55 -12.70 2.46 -11.92
C PHE A 55 -11.64 1.47 -11.46
N LEU A 56 -11.78 0.19 -11.82
CA LEU A 56 -10.83 -0.86 -11.45
C LEU A 56 -9.46 -0.63 -12.10
N ILE A 57 -9.43 -0.25 -13.38
CA ILE A 57 -8.17 0.05 -14.09
C ILE A 57 -7.46 1.23 -13.44
N LEU A 58 -8.16 2.34 -13.18
CA LEU A 58 -7.58 3.51 -12.52
C LEU A 58 -7.12 3.18 -11.10
N THR A 59 -7.87 2.34 -10.38
CA THR A 59 -7.48 1.85 -9.05
C THR A 59 -6.18 1.09 -9.10
N LEU A 60 -5.99 0.18 -10.06
CA LEU A 60 -4.74 -0.56 -10.22
C LEU A 60 -3.58 0.36 -10.60
N ILE A 61 -3.80 1.30 -11.52
CA ILE A 61 -2.79 2.28 -11.97
C ILE A 61 -2.29 3.14 -10.81
N ILE A 62 -3.14 3.46 -9.84
CA ILE A 62 -2.76 4.27 -8.67
C ILE A 62 -2.20 3.39 -7.54
N LEU A 63 -2.76 2.19 -7.35
CA LEU A 63 -2.35 1.26 -6.29
C LEU A 63 -0.91 0.80 -6.41
N VAL A 64 -0.49 0.41 -7.62
CA VAL A 64 0.88 -0.10 -7.85
C VAL A 64 1.95 0.93 -7.47
N PRO A 65 1.95 2.17 -8.00
CA PRO A 65 2.93 3.17 -7.62
C PRO A 65 2.79 3.57 -6.15
N TYR A 66 1.57 3.68 -5.61
CA TYR A 66 1.34 3.96 -4.20
C TYR A 66 2.02 2.91 -3.30
N PHE A 67 1.80 1.62 -3.60
CA PHE A 67 2.38 0.52 -2.85
C PHE A 67 3.91 0.48 -2.95
N VAL A 68 4.47 0.79 -4.13
CA VAL A 68 5.92 0.92 -4.32
C VAL A 68 6.49 2.06 -3.46
N VAL A 69 5.82 3.21 -3.41
CA VAL A 69 6.27 4.33 -2.56
C VAL A 69 6.18 3.96 -1.08
N CYS A 70 5.13 3.29 -0.62
CA CYS A 70 5.06 2.73 0.75
C CYS A 70 6.29 1.87 1.08
N LEU A 71 6.68 0.96 0.19
CA LEU A 71 7.86 0.09 0.40
C LEU A 71 9.18 0.87 0.43
N ILE A 72 9.31 1.90 -0.40
CA ILE A 72 10.51 2.74 -0.46
C ILE A 72 10.60 3.61 0.79
N MET A 73 9.51 4.29 1.17
CA MET A 73 9.46 5.15 2.35
C MET A 73 9.70 4.35 3.62
N ASN A 74 9.06 3.19 3.78
CA ASN A 74 9.31 2.33 4.93
C ASN A 74 10.78 1.93 5.03
N ARG A 75 11.43 1.58 3.90
CA ARG A 75 12.87 1.29 3.89
C ARG A 75 13.72 2.48 4.35
N PHE A 76 13.35 3.70 3.97
CA PHE A 76 14.05 4.91 4.43
C PHE A 76 13.81 5.17 5.92
N SER A 77 12.59 4.98 6.42
CA SER A 77 12.24 5.12 7.85
C SER A 77 13.07 4.18 8.72
N LEU A 78 13.35 2.96 8.25
CA LEU A 78 14.17 1.97 8.95
C LEU A 78 15.70 2.25 8.93
N SER A 79 16.14 3.44 8.53
CA SER A 79 17.57 3.81 8.54
C SER A 79 18.15 3.94 9.96
N SER A 80 17.31 4.15 10.97
CA SER A 80 17.73 4.17 12.37
C SER A 80 17.85 2.75 12.94
N PRO A 81 18.98 2.39 13.60
CA PRO A 81 19.16 1.07 14.20
C PRO A 81 18.02 0.68 15.15
N ASP A 82 17.57 1.60 16.00
CA ASP A 82 16.52 1.36 16.99
C ASP A 82 15.15 1.10 16.35
N GLU A 83 14.85 1.77 15.24
CA GLU A 83 13.59 1.58 14.51
C GLU A 83 13.60 0.28 13.71
N SER A 84 14.75 -0.05 13.12
CA SER A 84 14.96 -1.31 12.42
C SER A 84 14.74 -2.51 13.35
N GLU A 85 15.28 -2.47 14.57
CA GLU A 85 15.15 -3.57 15.53
C GLU A 85 13.70 -3.74 16.01
N LYS A 86 13.02 -2.63 16.32
CA LYS A 86 11.59 -2.65 16.69
C LYS A 86 10.75 -3.26 15.56
N PHE A 87 10.98 -2.83 14.32
CA PHE A 87 10.24 -3.32 13.17
C PHE A 87 10.49 -4.81 12.89
N TYR A 88 11.75 -5.26 12.93
CA TYR A 88 12.06 -6.66 12.65
C TYR A 88 11.55 -7.64 13.71
N ASN A 89 11.26 -7.16 14.92
CA ASN A 89 10.67 -7.95 16.00
C ASN A 89 9.14 -8.02 15.92
N LEU A 90 8.50 -7.27 15.02
CA LEU A 90 7.06 -7.36 14.79
C LEU A 90 6.67 -8.68 14.08
N SER A 91 5.40 -9.07 14.25
CA SER A 91 4.83 -10.16 13.47
C SER A 91 4.70 -9.79 11.98
N ASP A 92 4.67 -10.78 11.08
CA ASP A 92 4.52 -10.55 9.63
C ASP A 92 3.32 -9.65 9.28
N LYS A 93 2.22 -9.81 10.02
CA LYS A 93 1.00 -9.02 9.86
C LYS A 93 1.21 -7.56 10.24
N GLU A 94 1.90 -7.32 11.36
CA GLU A 94 2.19 -5.96 11.83
C GLU A 94 3.23 -5.28 10.95
N LYS A 95 4.26 -5.99 10.50
CA LYS A 95 5.20 -5.50 9.48
C LYS A 95 4.46 -5.03 8.24
N GLY A 96 3.55 -5.86 7.73
CA GLY A 96 2.72 -5.52 6.58
C GLY A 96 1.85 -4.28 6.85
N LYS A 97 1.20 -4.21 8.01
CA LYS A 97 0.39 -3.05 8.39
C LYS A 97 1.20 -1.76 8.41
N VAL A 98 2.37 -1.75 9.06
CA VAL A 98 3.26 -0.58 9.14
C VAL A 98 3.63 -0.09 7.74
N ILE A 99 4.04 -0.99 6.84
CA ILE A 99 4.36 -0.65 5.45
C ILE A 99 3.16 -0.03 4.73
N GLY A 100 1.98 -0.64 4.84
CA GLY A 100 0.77 -0.15 4.16
C GLY A 100 0.19 1.15 4.73
N ASP A 101 0.53 1.47 5.98
CA ASP A 101 0.11 2.68 6.69
C ASP A 101 1.10 3.84 6.52
N GLU A 102 2.29 3.62 5.94
CA GLU A 102 3.37 4.63 5.84
C GLU A 102 2.92 5.96 5.21
N LEU A 103 2.02 5.90 4.23
CA LEU A 103 1.48 7.07 3.54
C LEU A 103 0.05 7.43 3.98
N SER A 104 -0.52 6.73 4.97
CA SER A 104 -1.93 6.87 5.37
C SER A 104 -2.35 8.26 5.85
N GLY A 105 -1.39 9.11 6.22
CA GLY A 105 -1.61 10.50 6.65
C GLY A 105 -1.27 11.57 5.61
N TRP A 106 -0.99 11.20 4.36
CA TRP A 106 -0.59 12.14 3.29
C TRP A 106 -1.77 12.73 2.49
N TRP A 107 -3.02 12.47 2.90
CA TRP A 107 -4.25 12.99 2.27
C TRP A 107 -5.21 13.60 3.29
#